data_AF-A0A316EGX6-F1
#
_entry.id   AF-A0A316EGX6-F1
#
_cell.length_a   1.000
_cell.length_b   1.000
_cell.length_c   1.000
_cell.angle_alpha   90.00
_cell.angle_beta   90.00
_cell.angle_gamma   90.00
#
_symmetry.space_group_name_H-M   'P 1'
#
loop_
_entity.id
_entity.type
_entity.pdbx_description
1 polymer ?
#
loop_
_entity_poly.entity_id
_entity_poly.type
_entity_poly.pdbx_seq_one_letter_code
_entity_poly.pdbx_strand_id
1 'polypeptide(L)'
;MKKIFAIFLFSFSSSLTSYSQVYSDSLIINIQGTLGKIQSENENLKSRLEIQSHSLTDISKNQSLTDRTKWEKIKTNLVKSSEVYKILSDDIIDLKSQVINQDYQGYIKKLSSVEKGPLGFSFEDVILKTAQNKAIFSKKQKNERFMGVLKSLKDSPIVGLIPYASQAVNLSTAAVNVAYAAGMQDKKVNFDKIKDFEKELQRYTGFYNMLDKANLLNTNSSGQTVTMLEALQLDLLEKFKKDAQKVGYNPRDMRGDEALDDYFNYMIGEFSTDFMKKRINEIESKYTTKDGKTNLGEMLQMELDVRHVNNNLDYVQSLCNRFIGIHDQYFDFENRYFDQVKQAINVAKANNIIEGVGEKPAQMVYEDLMKDLGAKKKKKDAAIKSSINIKELKDKIDSVDIYKIL
;
A
#
# COMPACT_ATOMS: atom_id res chain seq x y z
N MET A 1 9.16 84.56 10.91
CA MET A 1 8.68 83.57 11.91
C MET A 1 7.31 83.00 11.51
N LYS A 2 7.26 82.10 10.51
CA LYS A 2 6.00 81.45 10.06
C LYS A 2 6.15 79.94 9.74
N LYS A 3 7.27 79.32 10.14
CA LYS A 3 7.56 77.91 9.82
C LYS A 3 7.59 76.94 11.02
N ILE A 4 7.35 77.41 12.24
CA ILE A 4 7.44 76.56 13.45
C ILE A 4 6.08 75.99 13.89
N PHE A 5 4.96 76.60 13.47
CA PHE A 5 3.64 76.19 13.96
C PHE A 5 3.01 74.98 13.22
N ALA A 6 3.51 74.62 12.02
CA ALA A 6 2.95 73.54 11.23
C ALA A 6 3.47 72.14 11.62
N ILE A 7 4.62 72.06 12.31
CA ILE A 7 5.21 70.76 12.68
C ILE A 7 4.58 70.20 13.96
N PHE A 8 4.18 71.06 14.91
CA PHE A 8 3.61 70.61 16.19
C PHE A 8 2.18 70.05 16.09
N LEU A 9 1.40 70.46 15.09
CA LEU A 9 0.02 69.97 14.87
C LEU A 9 -0.05 68.64 14.10
N PHE A 10 1.02 68.25 13.40
CA PHE A 10 1.13 66.94 12.74
C PHE A 10 1.66 65.83 13.65
N SER A 11 2.38 66.19 14.72
CA SER A 11 2.88 65.23 15.72
C SER A 11 1.85 64.83 16.78
N PHE A 12 0.82 65.66 17.00
CA PHE A 12 -0.23 65.39 18.01
C PHE A 12 -1.43 64.62 17.45
N SER A 13 -1.70 64.74 16.15
CA SER A 13 -2.76 63.98 15.45
C SER A 13 -2.36 62.54 15.11
N SER A 14 -1.05 62.26 15.06
CA SER A 14 -0.49 60.91 14.87
C SER A 14 -0.37 60.11 16.17
N SER A 15 -0.28 60.77 17.33
CA SER A 15 -0.17 60.12 18.64
C SER A 15 -1.52 59.70 19.24
N LEU A 16 -2.58 60.48 19.03
CA LEU A 16 -3.95 60.12 19.47
C LEU A 16 -4.56 58.97 18.65
N THR A 17 -4.23 58.86 17.37
CA THR A 17 -4.67 57.74 16.51
C THR A 17 -3.94 56.44 16.86
N SER A 18 -2.65 56.50 17.20
CA SER A 18 -1.89 55.33 17.66
C SER A 18 -2.31 54.81 19.04
N TYR A 19 -2.72 55.67 19.99
CA TYR A 19 -3.25 55.21 21.28
C TYR A 19 -4.64 54.55 21.14
N SER A 20 -5.48 55.05 20.24
CA SER A 20 -6.76 54.44 19.87
C SER A 20 -6.57 53.09 19.19
N GLN A 21 -5.61 52.98 18.27
CA GLN A 21 -5.26 51.72 17.59
C GLN A 21 -4.68 50.67 18.55
N VAL A 22 -3.78 51.05 19.46
CA VAL A 22 -3.22 50.10 20.43
C VAL A 22 -4.30 49.57 21.38
N TYR A 23 -5.26 50.41 21.80
CA TYR A 23 -6.39 49.95 22.60
C TYR A 23 -7.33 49.04 21.81
N SER A 24 -7.66 49.38 20.56
CA SER A 24 -8.49 48.53 19.70
C SER A 24 -7.83 47.20 19.37
N ASP A 25 -6.52 47.20 19.10
CA ASP A 25 -5.75 46.00 18.76
C ASP A 25 -5.61 45.09 19.99
N SER A 26 -5.42 45.66 21.19
CA SER A 26 -5.42 44.87 22.44
C SER A 26 -6.79 44.25 22.74
N LEU A 27 -7.88 44.95 22.42
CA LEU A 27 -9.25 44.44 22.54
C LEU A 27 -9.51 43.32 21.52
N ILE A 28 -9.07 43.49 20.28
CA ILE A 28 -9.18 42.48 19.22
C ILE A 28 -8.39 41.23 19.59
N ILE A 29 -7.16 41.36 20.10
CA ILE A 29 -6.33 40.23 20.55
C ILE A 29 -7.00 39.49 21.71
N ASN A 30 -7.56 40.22 22.69
CA ASN A 30 -8.29 39.61 23.81
C ASN A 30 -9.58 38.92 23.34
N ILE A 31 -10.34 39.54 22.42
CA ILE A 31 -11.54 38.95 21.85
C ILE A 31 -11.17 37.67 21.08
N GLN A 32 -10.14 37.69 20.24
CA GLN A 32 -9.67 36.51 19.50
C GLN A 32 -9.17 35.41 20.43
N GLY A 33 -8.42 35.76 21.48
CA GLY A 33 -7.97 34.80 22.49
C GLY A 33 -9.13 34.17 23.27
N THR A 34 -10.16 34.96 23.58
CA THR A 34 -11.38 34.47 24.24
C THR A 34 -12.21 33.60 23.30
N LEU A 35 -12.33 33.97 22.02
CA LEU A 35 -13.02 33.20 20.99
C LEU A 35 -12.34 31.84 20.77
N GLY A 36 -11.00 31.81 20.72
CA GLY A 36 -10.24 30.57 20.60
C GLY A 36 -10.41 29.65 21.81
N LYS A 37 -10.45 30.20 23.03
CA LYS A 37 -10.78 29.44 24.24
C LYS A 37 -12.19 28.87 24.20
N ILE A 38 -13.18 29.69 23.85
CA ILE A 38 -14.58 29.26 23.74
C ILE A 38 -14.72 28.16 22.68
N GLN A 39 -14.06 28.28 21.53
CA GLN A 39 -14.07 27.25 20.49
C GLN A 39 -13.48 25.93 21.00
N SER A 40 -12.32 25.98 21.67
CA SER A 40 -11.68 24.79 22.24
C SER A 40 -12.53 24.15 23.36
N GLU A 41 -13.16 24.95 24.22
CA GLU A 41 -14.09 24.45 25.23
C GLU A 41 -15.32 23.80 24.61
N ASN A 42 -15.84 24.37 23.51
CA ASN A 42 -17.01 23.85 22.81
C ASN A 42 -16.69 22.52 22.09
N GLU A 43 -15.51 22.40 21.47
CA GLU A 43 -15.03 21.13 20.90
C GLU A 43 -14.83 20.05 21.97
N ASN A 44 -14.22 20.41 23.10
CA ASN A 44 -14.05 19.50 24.23
C ASN A 44 -15.38 19.06 24.84
N LEU A 45 -16.32 19.98 25.00
CA LEU A 45 -17.67 19.67 25.47
C LEU A 45 -18.39 18.74 24.50
N LYS A 46 -18.31 19.02 23.19
CA LYS A 46 -18.91 18.17 22.16
C LYS A 46 -18.34 16.74 22.18
N SER A 47 -17.02 16.60 22.27
CA SER A 47 -16.36 15.29 22.39
C SER A 47 -16.80 14.55 23.67
N ARG A 48 -16.87 15.24 24.81
CA ARG A 48 -17.37 14.64 26.08
C ARG A 48 -18.83 14.22 25.99
N LEU A 49 -19.66 15.01 25.31
CA LEU A 49 -21.08 14.74 25.12
C LEU A 49 -21.29 13.53 24.21
N GLU A 50 -20.47 13.38 23.16
CA GLU A 50 -20.44 12.17 22.32
C GLU A 50 -20.07 10.94 23.14
N ILE A 51 -19.01 10.99 23.96
CA ILE A 51 -18.59 9.88 24.83
C ILE A 51 -19.68 9.52 25.86
N GLN A 52 -20.29 10.53 26.50
CA GLN A 52 -21.38 10.30 27.45
C GLN A 52 -22.64 9.76 26.79
N SER A 53 -22.99 10.23 25.59
CA SER A 53 -24.14 9.75 24.84
C SER A 53 -23.98 8.28 24.43
N HIS A 54 -22.78 7.89 23.99
CA HIS A 54 -22.46 6.48 23.72
C HIS A 54 -22.57 5.64 24.99
N SER A 55 -22.00 6.10 26.10
CA SER A 55 -22.07 5.42 27.40
C SER A 55 -23.50 5.25 27.91
N LEU A 56 -24.34 6.29 27.79
CA LEU A 56 -25.76 6.24 28.17
C LEU A 56 -26.57 5.31 27.27
N THR A 57 -26.27 5.28 25.97
CA THR A 57 -26.90 4.36 25.02
C THR A 57 -26.56 2.91 25.39
N ASP A 58 -25.30 2.63 25.73
CA ASP A 58 -24.86 1.31 26.18
C ASP A 58 -25.52 0.90 27.51
N ILE A 59 -25.61 1.81 28.49
CA ILE A 59 -26.29 1.57 29.78
C ILE A 59 -27.79 1.29 29.58
N SER A 60 -28.47 2.07 28.72
CA SER A 60 -29.90 1.90 28.44
C SER A 60 -30.20 0.57 27.72
N LYS A 61 -29.34 0.19 26.75
CA LYS A 61 -29.37 -1.15 26.14
C LYS A 61 -29.05 -2.25 27.17
N ASN A 62 -28.25 -1.97 28.20
CA ASN A 62 -27.89 -2.94 29.24
C ASN A 62 -29.00 -3.23 30.26
N GLN A 63 -29.78 -2.23 30.63
CA GLN A 63 -30.87 -2.39 31.61
C GLN A 63 -32.10 -3.10 31.05
N SER A 64 -32.31 -3.06 29.72
CA SER A 64 -33.48 -3.66 29.06
C SER A 64 -33.34 -5.16 28.74
N LEU A 65 -32.14 -5.74 28.88
CA LEU A 65 -31.86 -7.13 28.50
C LEU A 65 -31.87 -8.06 29.70
N THR A 66 -32.59 -9.18 29.58
CA THR A 66 -32.53 -10.29 30.54
C THR A 66 -31.14 -10.93 30.54
N ASP A 67 -30.73 -11.52 31.67
CA ASP A 67 -29.44 -12.23 31.78
C ASP A 67 -29.30 -13.35 30.74
N ARG A 68 -30.41 -13.99 30.37
CA ARG A 68 -30.47 -14.95 29.26
C ARG A 68 -30.07 -14.30 27.93
N THR A 69 -30.66 -13.16 27.59
CA THR A 69 -30.32 -12.46 26.35
C THR A 69 -28.87 -11.98 26.34
N LYS A 70 -28.35 -11.49 27.48
CA LYS A 70 -26.95 -11.08 27.62
C LYS A 70 -25.99 -12.25 27.37
N TRP A 71 -26.29 -13.41 27.96
CA TRP A 71 -25.46 -14.59 27.80
C TRP A 71 -25.50 -15.16 26.37
N GLU A 72 -26.68 -15.24 25.73
CA GLU A 72 -26.77 -15.68 24.33
C GLU A 72 -25.97 -14.79 23.38
N LYS A 73 -25.94 -13.47 23.65
CA LYS A 73 -25.09 -12.53 22.90
C LYS A 73 -23.60 -12.82 23.10
N ILE A 74 -23.15 -13.00 24.35
CA ILE A 74 -21.75 -13.37 24.64
C ILE A 74 -21.36 -14.65 23.89
N LYS A 75 -22.18 -15.71 23.99
CA LYS A 75 -21.91 -16.98 23.30
C LYS A 75 -21.73 -16.80 21.81
N THR A 76 -22.66 -16.07 21.21
CA THR A 76 -22.63 -15.76 19.77
C THR A 76 -21.36 -15.00 19.41
N ASN A 77 -21.01 -13.98 20.18
CA ASN A 77 -19.85 -13.13 19.94
C ASN A 77 -18.52 -13.88 20.11
N LEU A 78 -18.38 -14.72 21.12
CA LEU A 78 -17.19 -15.54 21.34
C LEU A 78 -16.98 -16.54 20.20
N VAL A 79 -18.04 -17.21 19.76
CA VAL A 79 -17.97 -18.15 18.64
C VAL A 79 -17.56 -17.39 17.37
N LYS A 80 -18.22 -16.28 17.07
CA LYS A 80 -17.90 -15.47 15.89
C LYS A 80 -16.50 -14.88 15.94
N SER A 81 -16.00 -14.47 17.10
CA SER A 81 -14.65 -13.92 17.20
C SER A 81 -13.60 -14.96 16.82
N SER A 82 -13.77 -16.23 17.21
CA SER A 82 -12.87 -17.32 16.77
C SER A 82 -12.87 -17.50 15.24
N GLU A 83 -14.03 -17.37 14.60
CA GLU A 83 -14.15 -17.38 13.13
C GLU A 83 -13.47 -16.16 12.50
N VAL A 84 -13.65 -14.98 13.07
CA VAL A 84 -13.04 -13.73 12.56
C VAL A 84 -11.52 -13.76 12.68
N TYR A 85 -10.96 -14.25 13.80
CA TYR A 85 -9.51 -14.44 13.93
C TYR A 85 -8.96 -15.31 12.81
N LYS A 86 -9.65 -16.40 12.50
CA LYS A 86 -9.27 -17.32 11.43
C LYS A 86 -9.33 -16.66 10.06
N ILE A 87 -10.48 -16.13 9.69
CA ILE A 87 -10.70 -15.49 8.39
C ILE A 87 -9.69 -14.36 8.18
N LEU A 88 -9.50 -13.49 9.18
CA LEU A 88 -8.56 -12.38 9.07
C LEU A 88 -7.10 -12.86 8.92
N SER A 89 -6.71 -13.92 9.64
CA SER A 89 -5.36 -14.50 9.50
C SER A 89 -5.15 -15.10 8.10
N ASP A 90 -6.09 -15.91 7.63
CA ASP A 90 -6.06 -16.53 6.30
C ASP A 90 -5.98 -15.44 5.22
N ASP A 91 -6.84 -14.42 5.31
CA ASP A 91 -6.88 -13.29 4.38
C ASP A 91 -5.58 -12.47 4.36
N ILE A 92 -4.92 -12.26 5.52
CA ILE A 92 -3.61 -11.58 5.61
C ILE A 92 -2.54 -12.39 4.89
N ILE A 93 -2.46 -13.70 5.16
CA ILE A 93 -1.48 -14.61 4.56
C ILE A 93 -1.69 -14.70 3.04
N ASP A 94 -2.94 -14.81 2.61
CA ASP A 94 -3.29 -14.87 1.19
C ASP A 94 -2.90 -13.57 0.46
N LEU A 95 -3.17 -12.40 1.06
CA LEU A 95 -2.77 -11.14 0.42
C LEU A 95 -1.24 -11.01 0.33
N LYS A 96 -0.51 -11.34 1.41
CA LYS A 96 0.97 -11.37 1.39
C LYS A 96 1.50 -12.24 0.26
N SER A 97 0.94 -13.44 0.11
CA SER A 97 1.32 -14.41 -0.91
C SER A 97 1.05 -13.89 -2.33
N GLN A 98 -0.07 -13.21 -2.54
CA GLN A 98 -0.46 -12.69 -3.86
C GLN A 98 0.27 -11.42 -4.27
N VAL A 99 0.73 -10.60 -3.32
CA VAL A 99 1.63 -9.46 -3.60
C VAL A 99 2.89 -9.93 -4.34
N ILE A 100 3.35 -11.16 -4.06
CA ILE A 100 4.58 -11.75 -4.61
C ILE A 100 4.32 -12.52 -5.94
N ASN A 101 3.09 -12.51 -6.46
CA ASN A 101 2.69 -13.32 -7.63
C ASN A 101 3.59 -13.12 -8.87
N GLN A 102 4.19 -14.21 -9.34
CA GLN A 102 5.26 -14.22 -10.34
C GLN A 102 4.78 -14.12 -11.80
N ASP A 103 3.52 -14.45 -12.11
CA ASP A 103 3.04 -14.54 -13.51
C ASP A 103 2.93 -13.17 -14.20
N TYR A 104 2.31 -12.21 -13.50
CA TYR A 104 2.13 -10.84 -13.99
C TYR A 104 3.46 -10.10 -13.99
N GLN A 105 4.23 -10.22 -12.91
CA GLN A 105 5.57 -9.66 -12.79
C GLN A 105 6.54 -10.25 -13.82
N GLY A 106 6.43 -11.55 -14.12
CA GLY A 106 7.23 -12.22 -15.14
C GLY A 106 6.96 -11.71 -16.56
N TYR A 107 5.71 -11.36 -16.88
CA TYR A 107 5.40 -10.72 -18.16
C TYR A 107 6.01 -9.32 -18.28
N ILE A 108 5.94 -8.53 -17.21
CA ILE A 108 6.51 -7.18 -17.20
C ILE A 108 8.04 -7.23 -17.24
N LYS A 109 8.67 -8.20 -16.58
CA LYS A 109 10.11 -8.47 -16.72
C LYS A 109 10.50 -8.81 -18.17
N LYS A 110 9.64 -9.52 -18.92
CA LYS A 110 9.88 -9.76 -20.34
C LYS A 110 9.75 -8.48 -21.17
N LEU A 111 8.79 -7.61 -20.85
CA LEU A 111 8.65 -6.30 -21.49
C LEU A 111 9.86 -5.39 -21.26
N SER A 112 10.51 -5.48 -20.09
CA SER A 112 11.68 -4.66 -19.76
C SER A 112 13.01 -5.20 -20.30
N SER A 113 13.00 -6.33 -21.02
CA SER A 113 14.23 -6.92 -21.57
C SER A 113 14.91 -6.01 -22.61
N VAL A 114 16.24 -5.96 -22.55
CA VAL A 114 17.10 -5.34 -23.59
C VAL A 114 17.42 -6.31 -24.73
N GLU A 115 17.22 -7.61 -24.49
CA GLU A 115 17.29 -8.65 -25.51
C GLU A 115 16.01 -8.66 -26.35
N LYS A 116 15.89 -9.60 -27.29
CA LYS A 116 14.71 -9.71 -28.16
C LYS A 116 13.47 -10.05 -27.32
N GLY A 117 12.75 -9.02 -26.91
CA GLY A 117 11.57 -9.12 -26.05
C GLY A 117 10.26 -9.16 -26.84
N PRO A 118 9.12 -9.04 -26.14
CA PRO A 118 7.79 -9.00 -26.75
C PRO A 118 7.58 -7.86 -27.74
N LEU A 119 8.41 -6.81 -27.69
CA LEU A 119 8.37 -5.68 -28.63
C LEU A 119 9.00 -5.99 -30.00
N GLY A 120 9.64 -7.16 -30.16
CA GLY A 120 10.16 -7.64 -31.44
C GLY A 120 11.59 -7.23 -31.78
N PHE A 121 12.15 -6.24 -31.09
CA PHE A 121 13.54 -5.78 -31.26
C PHE A 121 14.43 -6.17 -30.08
N SER A 122 15.75 -6.18 -30.31
CA SER A 122 16.76 -6.12 -29.24
C SER A 122 17.34 -4.72 -29.21
N PHE A 123 17.36 -4.09 -28.03
CA PHE A 123 17.86 -2.73 -27.90
C PHE A 123 19.37 -2.65 -28.18
N GLU A 124 20.11 -3.71 -27.85
CA GLU A 124 21.53 -3.84 -28.19
C GLU A 124 21.76 -3.82 -29.70
N ASP A 125 20.97 -4.59 -30.45
CA ASP A 125 21.04 -4.63 -31.92
C ASP A 125 20.67 -3.27 -32.53
N VAL A 126 19.70 -2.58 -31.94
CA VAL A 126 19.31 -1.23 -32.33
C VAL A 126 20.48 -0.25 -32.16
N ILE A 127 21.18 -0.27 -31.01
CA ILE A 127 22.36 0.56 -30.78
C ILE A 127 23.42 0.31 -31.86
N LEU A 128 23.76 -0.97 -32.11
CA LEU A 128 24.79 -1.34 -33.07
C LEU A 128 24.40 -0.98 -34.51
N LYS A 129 23.18 -1.29 -34.94
CA LYS A 129 22.67 -0.95 -36.28
C LYS A 129 22.63 0.55 -36.50
N THR A 130 22.18 1.32 -35.50
CA THR A 130 22.08 2.78 -35.62
C THR A 130 23.46 3.42 -35.73
N ALA A 131 24.42 2.96 -34.91
CA ALA A 131 25.82 3.38 -34.97
C ALA A 131 26.45 3.09 -36.34
N GLN A 132 26.20 1.89 -36.89
CA GLN A 132 26.72 1.46 -38.18
C GLN A 132 26.10 2.26 -39.34
N ASN A 133 24.78 2.44 -39.34
CA ASN A 133 24.05 3.12 -40.43
C ASN A 133 24.36 4.61 -40.52
N LYS A 134 24.60 5.29 -39.40
CA LYS A 134 24.87 6.75 -39.42
C LYS A 134 26.31 7.11 -39.83
N ALA A 135 27.24 6.14 -39.82
CA ALA A 135 28.67 6.37 -40.11
C ALA A 135 29.19 7.62 -39.37
N ILE A 136 29.12 7.56 -38.03
CA ILE A 136 29.37 8.70 -37.12
C ILE A 136 30.76 9.31 -37.37
N PHE A 137 31.76 8.46 -37.60
CA PHE A 137 33.11 8.88 -37.94
C PHE A 137 33.38 8.75 -39.45
N SER A 138 34.11 9.72 -40.00
CA SER A 138 34.50 9.77 -41.41
C SER A 138 35.54 8.71 -41.79
N LYS A 139 36.35 8.24 -40.83
CA LYS A 139 37.35 7.19 -41.02
C LYS A 139 36.81 5.82 -40.64
N LYS A 140 36.90 4.84 -41.56
CA LYS A 140 36.47 3.44 -41.36
C LYS A 140 37.07 2.80 -40.09
N GLN A 141 38.38 2.92 -39.89
CA GLN A 141 39.07 2.40 -38.70
C GLN A 141 38.53 2.98 -37.37
N LYS A 142 38.07 4.23 -37.36
CA LYS A 142 37.49 4.84 -36.14
C LYS A 142 36.08 4.34 -35.88
N ASN A 143 35.26 4.18 -36.92
CA ASN A 143 33.97 3.49 -36.79
C ASN A 143 34.16 2.06 -36.30
N GLU A 144 35.13 1.31 -36.83
CA GLU A 144 35.41 -0.06 -36.38
C GLU A 144 35.81 -0.12 -34.91
N ARG A 145 36.67 0.80 -34.43
CA ARG A 145 37.02 0.90 -33.01
C ARG A 145 35.82 1.26 -32.14
N PHE A 146 35.00 2.22 -32.57
CA PHE A 146 33.78 2.59 -31.87
C PHE A 146 32.80 1.41 -31.75
N MET A 147 32.58 0.69 -32.85
CA MET A 147 31.77 -0.52 -32.87
C MET A 147 32.33 -1.63 -31.98
N GLY A 148 33.67 -1.75 -31.89
CA GLY A 148 34.33 -2.63 -30.93
C GLY A 148 34.01 -2.29 -29.47
N VAL A 149 34.07 -1.00 -29.12
CA VAL A 149 33.72 -0.53 -27.76
C VAL A 149 32.24 -0.76 -27.45
N LEU A 150 31.33 -0.49 -28.40
CA LEU A 150 29.90 -0.76 -28.20
C LEU A 150 29.61 -2.25 -27.98
N LYS A 151 30.29 -3.14 -28.69
CA LYS A 151 30.19 -4.60 -28.46
C LYS A 151 30.71 -4.99 -27.08
N SER A 152 31.81 -4.40 -26.62
CA SER A 152 32.34 -4.67 -25.27
C SER A 152 31.47 -4.11 -24.14
N LEU A 153 30.69 -3.04 -24.39
CA LEU A 153 29.72 -2.53 -23.42
C LEU A 153 28.56 -3.51 -23.17
N LYS A 154 28.15 -4.24 -24.20
CA LYS A 154 27.17 -5.32 -24.09
C LYS A 154 27.66 -6.44 -23.17
N ASP A 155 28.92 -6.86 -23.33
CA ASP A 155 29.49 -7.97 -22.57
C ASP A 155 29.91 -7.57 -21.13
N SER A 156 29.59 -6.35 -20.70
CA SER A 156 30.03 -5.81 -19.40
C SER A 156 29.25 -6.42 -18.22
N PRO A 157 29.94 -6.97 -17.20
CA PRO A 157 29.31 -7.51 -15.99
C PRO A 157 28.48 -6.49 -15.19
N ILE A 158 28.70 -5.19 -15.40
CA ILE A 158 27.97 -4.09 -14.73
C ILE A 158 26.48 -4.12 -15.09
N VAL A 159 26.13 -4.70 -16.24
CA VAL A 159 24.74 -4.80 -16.73
C VAL A 159 23.94 -5.82 -15.91
N GLY A 160 24.56 -6.91 -15.41
CA GLY A 160 23.83 -8.03 -14.79
C GLY A 160 23.19 -7.77 -13.42
N LEU A 161 23.57 -6.69 -12.71
CA LEU A 161 23.08 -6.38 -11.35
C LEU A 161 21.99 -5.29 -11.30
N ILE A 162 21.71 -4.65 -12.44
CA ILE A 162 20.79 -3.50 -12.53
C ILE A 162 19.45 -3.99 -13.12
N PRO A 163 18.28 -3.45 -12.70
CA PRO A 163 17.01 -3.79 -13.35
C PRO A 163 17.06 -3.61 -14.89
N TYR A 164 16.49 -4.55 -15.65
CA TYR A 164 16.60 -4.60 -17.12
C TYR A 164 16.19 -3.29 -17.84
N ALA A 165 15.19 -2.58 -17.31
CA ALA A 165 14.80 -1.29 -17.89
C ALA A 165 15.87 -0.20 -17.69
N SER A 166 16.47 -0.10 -16.49
CA SER A 166 17.57 0.84 -16.24
C SER A 166 18.86 0.43 -16.98
N GLN A 167 19.07 -0.87 -17.25
CA GLN A 167 20.17 -1.32 -18.12
C GLN A 167 20.09 -0.68 -19.51
N ALA A 168 18.90 -0.64 -20.12
CA ALA A 168 18.70 -0.01 -21.43
C ALA A 168 19.11 1.47 -21.42
N VAL A 169 18.67 2.21 -20.40
CA VAL A 169 18.97 3.64 -20.26
C VAL A 169 20.47 3.86 -20.09
N ASN A 170 21.11 3.08 -19.22
CA ASN A 170 22.56 3.15 -18.97
C ASN A 170 23.38 2.79 -20.21
N LEU A 171 22.99 1.74 -20.95
CA LEU A 171 23.63 1.34 -22.20
C LEU A 171 23.53 2.46 -23.25
N SER A 172 22.36 3.10 -23.37
CA SER A 172 22.15 4.23 -24.26
C SER A 172 23.05 5.41 -23.89
N THR A 173 23.07 5.81 -22.61
CA THR A 173 23.91 6.91 -22.13
C THR A 173 25.40 6.62 -22.33
N ALA A 174 25.84 5.39 -22.03
CA ALA A 174 27.22 4.97 -22.28
C ALA A 174 27.59 5.03 -23.76
N ALA A 175 26.72 4.53 -24.65
CA ALA A 175 26.94 4.58 -26.10
C ALA A 175 27.07 6.02 -26.63
N VAL A 176 26.20 6.93 -26.17
CA VAL A 176 26.24 8.36 -26.52
C VAL A 176 27.52 9.02 -25.99
N ASN A 177 27.88 8.78 -24.72
CA ASN A 177 29.09 9.33 -24.12
C ASN A 177 30.37 8.85 -24.84
N VAL A 178 30.43 7.58 -25.21
CA VAL A 178 31.54 7.03 -26.01
C VAL A 178 31.59 7.70 -27.38
N ALA A 179 30.45 7.94 -28.03
CA ALA A 179 30.38 8.63 -29.32
C ALA A 179 30.90 10.07 -29.22
N TYR A 180 30.49 10.83 -28.19
CA TYR A 180 30.98 12.19 -27.94
C TYR A 180 32.47 12.22 -27.58
N ALA A 181 32.94 11.32 -26.73
CA ALA A 181 34.35 11.25 -26.34
C ALA A 181 35.27 10.93 -27.54
N ALA A 182 34.88 9.95 -28.37
CA ALA A 182 35.57 9.67 -29.62
C ALA A 182 35.45 10.82 -30.64
N GLY A 183 34.35 11.58 -30.55
CA GLY A 183 34.07 12.80 -31.30
C GLY A 183 35.06 13.94 -31.03
N MET A 184 35.29 14.25 -29.76
CA MET A 184 36.15 15.36 -29.32
C MET A 184 37.63 15.16 -29.70
N GLN A 185 38.06 13.91 -29.91
CA GLN A 185 39.43 13.59 -30.33
C GLN A 185 39.66 13.77 -31.84
N ASP A 186 38.67 14.19 -32.63
CA ASP A 186 38.78 14.36 -34.08
C ASP A 186 38.29 15.73 -34.55
N LYS A 187 39.16 16.47 -35.25
CA LYS A 187 38.83 17.78 -35.84
C LYS A 187 37.79 17.71 -36.98
N LYS A 188 37.47 16.52 -37.49
CA LYS A 188 36.53 16.30 -38.61
C LYS A 188 35.29 15.47 -38.23
N VAL A 189 34.87 15.50 -36.96
CA VAL A 189 33.64 14.83 -36.52
C VAL A 189 32.41 15.62 -36.91
N ASN A 190 31.38 14.89 -37.35
CA ASN A 190 30.07 15.45 -37.63
C ASN A 190 29.19 15.27 -36.38
N PHE A 191 29.10 16.31 -35.56
CA PHE A 191 28.30 16.30 -34.33
C PHE A 191 26.80 16.16 -34.58
N ASP A 192 26.30 16.55 -35.76
CA ASP A 192 24.89 16.34 -36.11
C ASP A 192 24.57 14.85 -36.20
N LYS A 193 25.51 14.02 -36.68
CA LYS A 193 25.34 12.56 -36.69
C LYS A 193 25.31 11.94 -35.29
N ILE A 194 26.08 12.48 -34.35
CA ILE A 194 26.05 12.05 -32.94
C ILE A 194 24.70 12.44 -32.32
N LYS A 195 24.23 13.66 -32.59
CA LYS A 195 22.91 14.13 -32.14
C LYS A 195 21.76 13.30 -32.72
N ASP A 196 21.86 12.91 -33.98
CA ASP A 196 20.88 12.04 -34.61
C ASP A 196 20.94 10.60 -34.08
N PHE A 197 22.13 10.11 -33.72
CA PHE A 197 22.29 8.84 -33.02
C PHE A 197 21.63 8.89 -31.64
N GLU A 198 21.89 9.95 -30.87
CA GLU A 198 21.26 10.19 -29.57
C GLU A 198 19.74 10.25 -29.69
N LYS A 199 19.20 11.02 -30.65
CA LYS A 199 17.74 11.10 -30.89
C LYS A 199 17.12 9.74 -31.21
N GLU A 200 17.81 8.92 -31.99
CA GLU A 200 17.30 7.58 -32.31
C GLU A 200 17.26 6.72 -31.05
N LEU A 201 18.30 6.72 -30.22
CA LEU A 201 18.30 5.97 -28.96
C LEU A 201 17.25 6.50 -27.97
N GLN A 202 17.02 7.81 -27.93
CA GLN A 202 16.00 8.44 -27.09
C GLN A 202 14.58 7.91 -27.37
N ARG A 203 14.27 7.51 -28.62
CA ARG A 203 12.99 6.88 -28.98
C ARG A 203 12.75 5.59 -28.20
N TYR A 204 13.80 4.81 -27.97
CA TYR A 204 13.72 3.53 -27.25
C TYR A 204 13.81 3.74 -25.74
N THR A 205 14.71 4.62 -25.25
CA THR A 205 14.85 4.86 -23.82
C THR A 205 13.60 5.50 -23.20
N GLY A 206 12.76 6.20 -23.98
CA GLY A 206 11.48 6.72 -23.49
C GLY A 206 10.55 5.62 -22.94
N PHE A 207 10.50 4.46 -23.62
CA PHE A 207 9.76 3.30 -23.14
C PHE A 207 10.37 2.72 -21.85
N TYR A 208 11.68 2.48 -21.87
CA TYR A 208 12.38 1.87 -20.74
C TYR A 208 12.35 2.76 -19.49
N ASN A 209 12.53 4.08 -19.63
CA ASN A 209 12.41 5.03 -18.52
C ASN A 209 11.03 4.97 -17.86
N MET A 210 9.97 4.89 -18.66
CA MET A 210 8.61 4.86 -18.12
C MET A 210 8.31 3.53 -17.41
N LEU A 211 8.80 2.43 -17.97
CA LEU A 211 8.67 1.11 -17.37
C LEU A 211 9.48 0.99 -16.07
N ASP A 212 10.69 1.56 -16.03
CA ASP A 212 11.53 1.58 -14.84
C ASP A 212 10.87 2.35 -13.69
N LYS A 213 10.35 3.55 -14.00
CA LYS A 213 9.58 4.35 -13.04
C LYS A 213 8.38 3.58 -12.49
N ALA A 214 7.63 2.90 -13.36
CA ALA A 214 6.49 2.09 -12.96
C ALA A 214 6.91 0.93 -12.02
N ASN A 215 8.01 0.23 -12.35
CA ASN A 215 8.52 -0.88 -11.57
C ASN A 215 9.04 -0.45 -10.19
N LEU A 216 9.72 0.69 -10.12
CA LEU A 216 10.22 1.24 -8.85
C LEU A 216 9.07 1.63 -7.92
N LEU A 217 8.05 2.31 -8.46
CA LEU A 217 6.85 2.64 -7.69
C LEU A 217 6.14 1.37 -7.21
N ASN A 218 5.98 0.38 -8.09
CA ASN A 218 5.34 -0.89 -7.73
C ASN A 218 6.12 -1.65 -6.65
N THR A 219 7.45 -1.72 -6.75
CA THR A 219 8.30 -2.39 -5.76
C THR A 219 8.16 -1.73 -4.39
N ASN A 220 8.17 -0.39 -4.35
CA ASN A 220 7.98 0.36 -3.11
C ASN A 220 6.58 0.14 -2.53
N SER A 221 5.52 0.20 -3.36
CA SER A 221 4.15 -0.03 -2.88
C SER A 221 3.92 -1.47 -2.41
N SER A 222 4.44 -2.47 -3.14
CA SER A 222 4.36 -3.87 -2.72
C SER A 222 5.09 -4.11 -1.40
N GLY A 223 6.30 -3.55 -1.24
CA GLY A 223 7.04 -3.61 0.03
C GLY A 223 6.26 -2.97 1.18
N GLN A 224 5.69 -1.78 0.95
CA GLN A 224 4.83 -1.12 1.95
C GLN A 224 3.61 -1.96 2.32
N THR A 225 2.92 -2.57 1.34
CA THR A 225 1.78 -3.46 1.61
C THR A 225 2.20 -4.66 2.46
N VAL A 226 3.32 -5.32 2.14
CA VAL A 226 3.82 -6.45 2.94
C VAL A 226 4.12 -6.01 4.37
N THR A 227 4.84 -4.90 4.57
CA THR A 227 5.14 -4.39 5.92
C THR A 227 3.87 -4.05 6.71
N MET A 228 2.86 -3.46 6.07
CA MET A 228 1.57 -3.17 6.73
C MET A 228 0.84 -4.45 7.14
N LEU A 229 0.89 -5.49 6.30
CA LEU A 229 0.29 -6.80 6.59
C LEU A 229 1.03 -7.54 7.70
N GLU A 230 2.36 -7.50 7.73
CA GLU A 230 3.18 -8.06 8.81
C GLU A 230 2.90 -7.38 10.15
N ALA A 231 2.82 -6.04 10.17
CA ALA A 231 2.46 -5.29 11.36
C ALA A 231 1.05 -5.66 11.85
N LEU A 232 0.08 -5.77 10.91
CA LEU A 232 -1.27 -6.19 11.24
C LEU A 232 -1.33 -7.61 11.80
N GLN A 233 -0.55 -8.54 11.24
CA GLN A 233 -0.46 -9.92 11.70
C GLN A 233 0.08 -10.01 13.14
N LEU A 234 1.09 -9.20 13.47
CA LEU A 234 1.64 -9.12 14.83
C LEU A 234 0.61 -8.55 15.81
N ASP A 235 -0.09 -7.47 15.45
CA ASP A 235 -1.15 -6.88 16.27
C ASP A 235 -2.29 -7.89 16.52
N LEU A 236 -2.67 -8.64 15.48
CA LEU A 236 -3.68 -9.68 15.55
C LEU A 236 -3.25 -10.84 16.45
N LEU A 237 -1.99 -11.28 16.33
CA LEU A 237 -1.43 -12.33 17.17
C LEU A 237 -1.36 -11.90 18.64
N GLU A 238 -0.89 -10.69 18.93
CA GLU A 238 -0.83 -10.17 20.30
C GLU A 238 -2.22 -10.14 20.92
N LYS A 239 -3.20 -9.62 20.17
CA LYS A 239 -4.59 -9.58 20.61
C LYS A 239 -5.16 -10.98 20.82
N PHE A 240 -4.95 -11.88 19.86
CA PHE A 240 -5.37 -13.27 19.95
C PHE A 240 -4.82 -13.93 21.22
N LYS A 241 -3.51 -13.81 21.51
CA LYS A 241 -2.90 -14.40 22.70
C LYS A 241 -3.58 -13.92 23.99
N LYS A 242 -3.86 -12.62 24.09
CA LYS A 242 -4.53 -12.02 25.25
C LYS A 242 -5.96 -12.55 25.41
N ASP A 243 -6.72 -12.62 24.33
CA ASP A 243 -8.11 -13.09 24.38
C ASP A 243 -8.20 -14.59 24.61
N ALA A 244 -7.34 -15.37 23.95
CA ALA A 244 -7.35 -16.81 24.02
C ALA A 244 -7.02 -17.30 25.45
N GLN A 245 -6.04 -16.69 26.12
CA GLN A 245 -5.72 -16.96 27.53
C GLN A 245 -6.92 -16.71 28.45
N LYS A 246 -7.66 -15.63 28.22
CA LYS A 246 -8.83 -15.26 29.03
C LYS A 246 -9.99 -16.24 28.90
N VAL A 247 -10.15 -16.85 27.73
CA VAL A 247 -11.15 -17.93 27.55
C VAL A 247 -10.60 -19.31 27.92
N GLY A 248 -9.37 -19.41 28.43
CA GLY A 248 -8.79 -20.66 28.92
C GLY A 248 -8.07 -21.51 27.86
N TYR A 249 -7.77 -20.95 26.68
CA TYR A 249 -6.80 -21.53 25.75
C TYR A 249 -5.40 -21.10 26.17
N ASN A 250 -4.42 -22.00 26.18
CA ASN A 250 -3.04 -21.65 26.52
C ASN A 250 -2.18 -21.62 25.25
N PRO A 251 -1.86 -20.43 24.70
CA PRO A 251 -1.03 -20.35 23.51
C PRO A 251 0.36 -20.92 23.77
N ARG A 252 0.82 -21.88 22.96
CA ARG A 252 2.23 -22.32 23.03
C ARG A 252 3.17 -21.20 22.59
N ASP A 253 4.42 -21.26 23.02
CA ASP A 253 5.45 -20.37 22.49
C ASP A 253 5.84 -20.74 21.05
N MET A 254 6.31 -19.73 20.32
CA MET A 254 6.84 -19.89 18.97
C MET A 254 8.20 -20.57 19.04
N ARG A 255 8.43 -21.55 18.17
CA ARG A 255 9.74 -22.21 18.10
C ARG A 255 10.72 -21.31 17.35
N GLY A 256 12.01 -21.40 17.66
CA GLY A 256 13.02 -20.50 17.10
C GLY A 256 13.22 -20.60 15.58
N ASP A 257 12.83 -21.72 14.97
CA ASP A 257 12.93 -22.02 13.54
C ASP A 257 11.59 -21.90 12.78
N GLU A 258 10.50 -21.58 13.48
CA GLU A 258 9.16 -21.54 12.91
C GLU A 258 8.90 -20.18 12.23
N ALA A 259 8.19 -20.17 11.09
CA ALA A 259 7.73 -18.93 10.48
C ALA A 259 6.51 -18.39 11.25
N LEU A 260 6.34 -17.06 11.28
CA LEU A 260 5.19 -16.43 11.95
C LEU A 260 3.85 -16.95 11.39
N ASP A 261 3.77 -17.13 10.07
CA ASP A 261 2.59 -17.62 9.37
C ASP A 261 2.23 -19.07 9.82
N ASP A 262 3.22 -19.96 9.89
CA ASP A 262 3.04 -21.34 10.34
C ASP A 262 2.64 -21.43 11.81
N TYR A 263 3.32 -20.65 12.66
CA TYR A 263 3.00 -20.55 14.08
C TYR A 263 1.55 -20.10 14.25
N PHE A 264 1.13 -19.04 13.57
CA PHE A 264 -0.19 -18.48 13.78
C PHE A 264 -1.30 -19.39 13.25
N ASN A 265 -1.08 -20.04 12.09
CA ASN A 265 -1.98 -21.06 11.55
C ASN A 265 -2.17 -22.24 12.50
N TYR A 266 -1.11 -22.69 13.17
CA TYR A 266 -1.21 -23.71 14.22
C TYR A 266 -2.12 -23.24 15.37
N MET A 267 -1.88 -22.04 15.89
CA MET A 267 -2.62 -21.49 17.04
C MET A 267 -4.12 -21.35 16.74
N ILE A 268 -4.43 -20.78 15.58
CA ILE A 268 -5.82 -20.56 15.13
C ILE A 268 -6.51 -21.88 14.79
N GLY A 269 -5.77 -22.86 14.28
CA GLY A 269 -6.29 -24.21 14.03
C GLY A 269 -6.84 -24.87 15.29
N GLU A 270 -6.16 -24.72 16.43
CA GLU A 270 -6.62 -25.22 17.72
C GLU A 270 -7.72 -24.34 18.34
N PHE A 271 -7.58 -23.01 18.23
CA PHE A 271 -8.57 -22.03 18.69
C PHE A 271 -9.76 -21.93 17.72
N SER A 272 -10.43 -23.06 17.52
CA SER A 272 -11.55 -23.20 16.59
C SER A 272 -12.90 -22.84 17.21
N THR A 273 -13.90 -22.70 16.37
CA THR A 273 -15.31 -22.61 16.77
C THR A 273 -15.72 -23.75 17.71
N ASP A 274 -15.20 -24.96 17.50
CA ASP A 274 -15.53 -26.12 18.34
C ASP A 274 -14.86 -26.04 19.71
N PHE A 275 -13.62 -25.54 19.78
CA PHE A 275 -13.00 -25.20 21.06
C PHE A 275 -13.86 -24.20 21.84
N MET A 276 -14.31 -23.13 21.18
CA MET A 276 -15.11 -22.10 21.82
C MET A 276 -16.46 -22.63 22.31
N LYS A 277 -17.16 -23.42 21.48
CA LYS A 277 -18.42 -24.09 21.88
C LYS A 277 -18.24 -25.01 23.07
N LYS A 278 -17.18 -25.83 23.07
CA LYS A 278 -16.84 -26.71 24.20
C LYS A 278 -16.61 -25.89 25.46
N ARG A 279 -15.83 -24.81 25.35
CA ARG A 279 -15.53 -23.93 26.48
C ARG A 279 -16.77 -23.26 27.05
N ILE A 280 -17.66 -22.77 26.19
CA ILE A 280 -18.96 -22.21 26.57
C ILE A 280 -19.78 -23.25 27.36
N ASN A 281 -19.87 -24.49 26.87
CA ASN A 281 -20.61 -25.56 27.54
C ASN A 281 -20.00 -25.92 28.91
N GLU A 282 -18.66 -25.93 29.02
CA GLU A 282 -17.97 -26.14 30.29
C GLU A 282 -18.31 -25.04 31.30
N ILE A 283 -18.38 -23.78 30.86
CA ILE A 283 -18.77 -22.65 31.71
C ILE A 283 -20.22 -22.82 32.15
N GLU A 284 -21.17 -23.04 31.22
CA GLU A 284 -22.58 -23.23 31.58
C GLU A 284 -22.78 -24.38 32.57
N SER A 285 -22.03 -25.48 32.41
CA SER A 285 -22.10 -26.65 33.29
C SER A 285 -21.69 -26.33 34.73
N LYS A 286 -20.72 -25.41 34.96
CA LYS A 286 -20.29 -25.01 36.31
C LYS A 286 -21.39 -24.32 37.12
N TYR A 287 -22.27 -23.60 36.44
CA TYR A 287 -23.34 -22.81 37.06
C TYR A 287 -24.71 -23.48 36.92
N THR A 288 -24.76 -24.72 36.43
CA THR A 288 -26.00 -25.49 36.30
C THR A 288 -26.28 -26.26 37.59
N THR A 289 -27.44 -26.00 38.19
CA THR A 289 -27.88 -26.65 39.43
C THR A 289 -28.31 -28.10 39.17
N LYS A 290 -28.46 -28.88 40.25
CA LYS A 290 -28.94 -30.29 40.18
C LYS A 290 -30.30 -30.44 39.50
N ASP A 291 -31.09 -29.37 39.46
CA ASP A 291 -32.40 -29.32 38.81
C ASP A 291 -32.33 -28.93 37.32
N GLY A 292 -31.12 -28.81 36.76
CA GLY A 292 -30.88 -28.48 35.36
C GLY A 292 -31.05 -27.00 35.00
N LYS A 293 -31.14 -26.09 35.97
CA LYS A 293 -31.24 -24.64 35.74
C LYS A 293 -29.88 -23.98 35.90
N THR A 294 -29.46 -23.19 34.91
CA THR A 294 -28.21 -22.41 34.97
C THR A 294 -28.42 -21.07 35.68
N ASN A 295 -27.61 -20.78 36.70
CA ASN A 295 -27.62 -19.48 37.38
C ASN A 295 -26.86 -18.42 36.55
N LEU A 296 -27.55 -17.85 35.56
CA LEU A 296 -26.96 -16.90 34.62
C LEU A 296 -26.49 -15.60 35.27
N GLY A 297 -27.17 -15.12 36.32
CA GLY A 297 -26.80 -13.90 37.02
C GLY A 297 -25.45 -14.04 37.73
N GLU A 298 -25.26 -15.14 38.47
CA GLU A 298 -23.99 -15.46 39.12
C GLU A 298 -22.88 -15.72 38.10
N MET A 299 -23.16 -16.48 37.04
CA MET A 299 -22.20 -16.75 35.97
C MET A 299 -21.70 -15.46 35.30
N LEU A 300 -22.62 -14.56 34.96
CA LEU A 300 -22.27 -13.27 34.37
C LEU A 300 -21.44 -12.42 35.33
N GLN A 301 -21.62 -12.52 36.64
CA GLN A 301 -20.80 -11.79 37.61
C GLN A 301 -19.41 -12.39 37.80
N MET A 302 -19.30 -13.72 37.78
CA MET A 302 -18.07 -14.44 38.12
C MET A 302 -17.13 -14.64 36.91
N GLU A 303 -17.66 -14.82 35.69
CA GLU A 303 -16.86 -15.05 34.48
C GLU A 303 -16.36 -13.73 33.87
N LEU A 304 -15.53 -12.99 34.62
CA LEU A 304 -14.99 -11.68 34.25
C LEU A 304 -14.20 -11.69 32.95
N ASP A 305 -13.40 -12.73 32.72
CA ASP A 305 -12.53 -12.84 31.55
C ASP A 305 -13.32 -13.02 30.26
N VAL A 306 -14.41 -13.79 30.32
CA VAL A 306 -15.34 -13.97 29.18
C VAL A 306 -16.03 -12.65 28.84
N ARG A 307 -16.49 -11.92 29.85
CA ARG A 307 -17.05 -10.56 29.64
C ARG A 307 -16.01 -9.62 29.04
N HIS A 308 -14.77 -9.69 29.53
CA HIS A 308 -13.69 -8.86 29.02
C HIS A 308 -13.44 -9.13 27.53
N VAL A 309 -13.35 -10.39 27.10
CA VAL A 309 -13.13 -10.72 25.69
C VAL A 309 -14.28 -10.21 24.83
N ASN A 310 -15.54 -10.45 25.24
CA ASN A 310 -16.72 -9.94 24.57
C ASN A 310 -16.71 -8.40 24.43
N ASN A 311 -16.37 -7.69 25.52
CA ASN A 311 -16.39 -6.23 25.55
C ASN A 311 -15.26 -5.58 24.74
N ASN A 312 -14.22 -6.34 24.38
CA ASN A 312 -13.04 -5.84 23.66
C ASN A 312 -12.97 -6.34 22.21
N LEU A 313 -14.08 -6.82 21.65
CA LEU A 313 -14.16 -7.19 20.23
C LEU A 313 -14.05 -5.96 19.29
N ASP A 314 -14.27 -4.74 19.80
CA ASP A 314 -14.03 -3.47 19.09
C ASP A 314 -12.64 -3.43 18.45
N TYR A 315 -11.64 -3.95 19.16
CA TYR A 315 -10.26 -3.94 18.65
C TYR A 315 -10.09 -4.96 17.50
N VAL A 316 -10.72 -6.14 17.58
CA VAL A 316 -10.71 -7.13 16.48
C VAL A 316 -11.37 -6.56 15.24
N GLN A 317 -12.50 -5.88 15.40
CA GLN A 317 -13.16 -5.13 14.32
C GLN A 317 -12.22 -4.06 13.74
N SER A 318 -11.48 -3.32 14.58
CA SER A 318 -10.54 -2.32 14.09
C SER A 318 -9.38 -2.93 13.27
N LEU A 319 -8.89 -4.11 13.66
CA LEU A 319 -7.89 -4.87 12.89
C LEU A 319 -8.44 -5.31 11.54
N CYS A 320 -9.70 -5.78 11.49
CA CYS A 320 -10.32 -6.15 10.24
C CYS A 320 -10.54 -4.94 9.31
N ASN A 321 -10.96 -3.79 9.85
CA ASN A 321 -11.11 -2.56 9.09
C ASN A 321 -9.77 -2.07 8.53
N ARG A 322 -8.69 -2.23 9.30
CA ARG A 322 -7.32 -1.97 8.82
C ARG A 322 -6.95 -2.88 7.66
N PHE A 323 -7.26 -4.19 7.75
CA PHE A 323 -7.04 -5.11 6.63
C PHE A 323 -7.79 -4.69 5.37
N ILE A 324 -9.08 -4.38 5.49
CA ILE A 324 -9.90 -3.91 4.36
C ILE A 324 -9.27 -2.68 3.72
N GLY A 325 -8.79 -1.73 4.54
CA GLY A 325 -8.07 -0.55 4.04
C GLY A 325 -6.77 -0.89 3.29
N ILE A 326 -5.96 -1.81 3.82
CA ILE A 326 -4.73 -2.28 3.16
C ILE A 326 -5.05 -2.99 1.84
N HIS A 327 -6.07 -3.85 1.83
CA HIS A 327 -6.55 -4.55 0.65
C HIS A 327 -7.00 -3.59 -0.45
N ASP A 328 -7.82 -2.59 -0.12
CA ASP A 328 -8.32 -1.63 -1.09
C ASP A 328 -7.18 -0.74 -1.63
N GLN A 329 -6.28 -0.29 -0.75
CA GLN A 329 -5.09 0.46 -1.14
C GLN A 329 -4.16 -0.34 -2.07
N TYR A 330 -4.02 -1.64 -1.84
CA TYR A 330 -3.25 -2.53 -2.71
C TYR A 330 -3.84 -2.54 -4.14
N PHE A 331 -5.15 -2.69 -4.28
CA PHE A 331 -5.81 -2.66 -5.60
C PHE A 331 -5.65 -1.31 -6.30
N ASP A 332 -5.67 -0.20 -5.56
CA ASP A 332 -5.39 1.13 -6.11
C ASP A 332 -3.97 1.23 -6.66
N PHE A 333 -2.97 0.72 -5.93
CA PHE A 333 -1.59 0.69 -6.40
C PHE A 333 -1.43 -0.19 -7.64
N GLU A 334 -2.04 -1.37 -7.66
CA GLU A 334 -1.99 -2.29 -8.80
C GLU A 334 -2.67 -1.71 -10.06
N ASN A 335 -3.77 -0.99 -9.89
CA ASN A 335 -4.45 -0.32 -11.01
C ASN A 335 -3.58 0.81 -11.57
N ARG A 336 -2.96 1.63 -10.70
CA ARG A 336 -2.01 2.67 -11.14
C ARG A 336 -0.80 2.07 -11.85
N TYR A 337 -0.26 0.96 -11.34
CA TYR A 337 0.86 0.27 -11.97
C TYR A 337 0.48 -0.26 -13.35
N PHE A 338 -0.68 -0.92 -13.48
CA PHE A 338 -1.23 -1.36 -14.76
C PHE A 338 -1.34 -0.21 -15.77
N ASP A 339 -1.89 0.93 -15.36
CA ASP A 339 -2.02 2.11 -16.22
C ASP A 339 -0.67 2.68 -16.65
N GLN A 340 0.33 2.69 -15.76
CA GLN A 340 1.69 3.14 -16.09
C GLN A 340 2.38 2.21 -17.09
N VAL A 341 2.24 0.89 -16.94
CA VAL A 341 2.77 -0.09 -17.90
C VAL A 341 2.08 0.06 -19.25
N LYS A 342 0.76 0.28 -19.25
CA LYS A 342 -0.01 0.58 -20.46
C LYS A 342 0.48 1.84 -21.15
N GLN A 343 0.73 2.91 -20.40
CA GLN A 343 1.32 4.14 -20.93
C GLN A 343 2.71 3.88 -21.52
N ALA A 344 3.54 3.04 -20.89
CA ALA A 344 4.87 2.71 -21.43
C ALA A 344 4.73 2.04 -22.82
N ILE A 345 3.83 1.06 -22.96
CA ILE A 345 3.54 0.42 -24.26
C ILE A 345 3.04 1.45 -25.29
N ASN A 346 2.19 2.40 -24.88
CA ASN A 346 1.73 3.48 -25.76
C ASN A 346 2.88 4.38 -26.23
N VAL A 347 3.86 4.67 -25.36
CA VAL A 347 5.08 5.41 -25.75
C VAL A 347 5.90 4.60 -26.75
N ALA A 348 6.04 3.29 -26.55
CA ALA A 348 6.71 2.44 -27.53
C ALA A 348 6.02 2.48 -28.91
N LYS A 349 4.68 2.45 -28.92
CA LYS A 349 3.90 2.62 -30.16
C LYS A 349 4.11 3.99 -30.78
N ALA A 350 3.96 5.07 -30.02
CA ALA A 350 4.10 6.44 -30.50
C ALA A 350 5.50 6.73 -31.05
N ASN A 351 6.52 6.12 -30.45
CA ASN A 351 7.91 6.22 -30.89
C ASN A 351 8.23 5.28 -32.06
N ASN A 352 7.27 4.50 -32.56
CA ASN A 352 7.44 3.52 -33.64
C ASN A 352 8.61 2.55 -33.39
N ILE A 353 8.74 2.04 -32.15
CA ILE A 353 9.79 1.06 -31.79
C ILE A 353 9.26 -0.37 -31.71
N ILE A 354 7.95 -0.58 -31.83
CA ILE A 354 7.36 -1.93 -31.86
C ILE A 354 7.59 -2.53 -33.25
N GLU A 355 8.25 -3.68 -33.31
CA GLU A 355 8.55 -4.40 -34.56
C GLU A 355 7.58 -5.58 -34.76
N GLY A 356 7.43 -6.00 -36.02
CA GLY A 356 6.70 -7.23 -36.34
C GLY A 356 7.43 -8.47 -35.83
N VAL A 357 6.68 -9.47 -35.36
CA VAL A 357 7.22 -10.73 -34.83
C VAL A 357 6.65 -11.90 -35.63
N GLY A 358 7.52 -12.61 -36.36
CA GLY A 358 7.10 -13.66 -37.29
C GLY A 358 6.29 -13.06 -38.45
N GLU A 359 5.10 -13.61 -38.69
CA GLU A 359 4.15 -13.11 -39.70
C GLU A 359 3.29 -11.93 -39.20
N LYS A 360 3.40 -11.56 -37.91
CA LYS A 360 2.56 -10.52 -37.33
C LYS A 360 3.14 -9.12 -37.60
N PRO A 361 2.36 -8.18 -38.16
CA PRO A 361 2.76 -6.79 -38.28
C PRO A 361 2.82 -6.11 -36.91
N ALA A 362 3.58 -5.01 -36.80
CA ALA A 362 3.79 -4.27 -35.56
C ALA A 362 2.48 -3.85 -34.86
N GLN A 363 1.43 -3.52 -35.63
CA GLN A 363 0.12 -3.16 -35.08
C GLN A 363 -0.55 -4.35 -34.36
N MET A 364 -0.46 -5.57 -34.89
CA MET A 364 -0.96 -6.77 -34.23
C MET A 364 -0.12 -7.12 -32.99
N VAL A 365 1.20 -6.91 -33.05
CA VAL A 365 2.07 -7.07 -31.87
C VAL A 365 1.62 -6.12 -30.75
N TYR A 366 1.39 -4.85 -31.04
CA TYR A 366 0.85 -3.89 -30.07
C TYR A 366 -0.49 -4.34 -29.46
N GLU A 367 -1.43 -4.79 -30.29
CA GLU A 367 -2.74 -5.28 -29.83
C GLU A 367 -2.61 -6.49 -28.91
N ASP A 368 -1.74 -7.44 -29.27
CA ASP A 368 -1.42 -8.61 -28.44
C ASP A 368 -0.81 -8.20 -27.10
N LEU A 369 0.14 -7.24 -27.08
CA LEU A 369 0.76 -6.77 -25.83
C LEU A 369 -0.27 -6.17 -24.86
N MET A 370 -1.20 -5.38 -25.39
CA MET A 370 -2.27 -4.74 -24.62
C MET A 370 -3.29 -5.76 -24.10
N LYS A 371 -3.65 -6.74 -24.96
CA LYS A 371 -4.55 -7.84 -24.61
C LYS A 371 -3.94 -8.73 -23.52
N ASP A 372 -2.67 -9.11 -23.67
CA ASP A 372 -1.96 -9.95 -22.71
C ASP A 372 -1.77 -9.25 -21.37
N LEU A 373 -1.43 -7.95 -21.38
CA LEU A 373 -1.35 -7.15 -20.16
C LEU A 373 -2.70 -7.15 -19.41
N GLY A 374 -3.79 -6.87 -20.13
CA GLY A 374 -5.15 -6.86 -19.57
C GLY A 374 -5.59 -8.23 -19.06
N ALA A 375 -5.34 -9.29 -19.82
CA ALA A 375 -5.69 -10.66 -19.43
C ALA A 375 -4.92 -11.11 -18.18
N LYS A 376 -3.62 -10.80 -18.10
CA LYS A 376 -2.79 -11.15 -16.94
C LYS A 376 -3.18 -10.36 -15.69
N LYS A 377 -3.47 -9.05 -15.82
CA LYS A 377 -4.02 -8.25 -14.71
C LYS A 377 -5.34 -8.83 -14.22
N LYS A 378 -6.27 -9.12 -15.13
CA LYS A 378 -7.57 -9.71 -14.79
C LYS A 378 -7.41 -11.08 -14.11
N LYS A 379 -6.51 -11.94 -14.58
CA LYS A 379 -6.21 -13.24 -13.96
C LYS A 379 -5.69 -13.07 -12.52
N LYS A 380 -4.76 -12.13 -12.31
CA LYS A 380 -4.22 -11.81 -10.98
C LYS A 380 -5.32 -11.28 -10.05
N ASP A 381 -6.09 -10.30 -10.49
CA ASP A 381 -7.17 -9.72 -9.69
C ASP A 381 -8.24 -10.76 -9.33
N ALA A 382 -8.58 -11.64 -10.28
CA ALA A 382 -9.53 -12.71 -10.03
C ALA A 382 -9.01 -13.72 -9.01
N ALA A 383 -7.72 -14.07 -9.05
CA ALA A 383 -7.12 -14.98 -8.08
C ALA A 383 -7.21 -14.40 -6.66
N ILE A 384 -6.88 -13.11 -6.49
CA ILE A 384 -6.95 -12.42 -5.20
C ILE A 384 -8.39 -12.34 -4.69
N LYS A 385 -9.33 -11.95 -5.56
CA LYS A 385 -10.75 -11.86 -5.20
C LYS A 385 -11.39 -13.22 -4.93
N SER A 386 -10.80 -14.31 -5.43
CA SER A 386 -11.27 -15.67 -5.15
C SER A 386 -10.71 -16.24 -3.86
N SER A 387 -9.53 -15.80 -3.42
CA SER A 387 -8.92 -16.24 -2.17
C SER A 387 -9.40 -15.39 -0.98
N ILE A 388 -9.57 -14.08 -1.18
CA ILE A 388 -9.94 -13.15 -0.11
C ILE A 388 -11.40 -12.71 -0.29
N ASN A 389 -12.27 -13.11 0.64
CA ASN A 389 -13.68 -12.75 0.62
C ASN A 389 -13.96 -11.56 1.56
N ILE A 390 -13.62 -10.36 1.11
CA ILE A 390 -13.85 -9.11 1.86
C ILE A 390 -15.32 -8.95 2.29
N LYS A 391 -16.27 -9.44 1.49
CA LYS A 391 -17.68 -9.36 1.84
C LYS A 391 -17.99 -10.24 3.04
N GLU A 392 -17.52 -11.48 3.05
CA GLU A 392 -17.68 -12.38 4.20
C GLU A 392 -17.01 -11.83 5.44
N LEU A 393 -15.80 -11.29 5.33
CA LEU A 393 -15.13 -10.63 6.44
C LEU A 393 -15.98 -9.48 7.01
N LYS A 394 -16.51 -8.59 6.16
CA LYS A 394 -17.42 -7.50 6.55
C LYS A 394 -18.71 -8.02 7.20
N ASP A 395 -19.38 -8.97 6.57
CA ASP A 395 -20.63 -9.56 7.07
C ASP A 395 -20.39 -10.22 8.45
N LYS A 396 -19.25 -10.88 8.65
CA LYS A 396 -18.89 -11.50 9.94
C LYS A 396 -18.63 -10.47 11.02
N ILE A 397 -17.87 -9.42 10.71
CA ILE A 397 -17.60 -8.30 11.63
C ILE A 397 -18.88 -7.59 12.03
N ASP A 398 -19.73 -7.22 11.07
CA ASP A 398 -20.97 -6.50 11.31
C ASP A 398 -21.96 -7.34 12.14
N SER A 399 -21.82 -8.66 12.06
CA SER A 399 -22.63 -9.59 12.84
C SER A 399 -22.13 -9.77 14.29
N VAL A 400 -20.94 -9.30 14.63
CA VAL A 400 -20.47 -9.22 16.02
C VAL A 400 -21.17 -8.02 16.66
N ASP A 401 -22.21 -8.28 17.44
CA ASP A 401 -22.95 -7.22 18.15
C ASP A 401 -22.15 -6.84 19.38
N ILE A 402 -21.33 -5.79 19.27
CA ILE A 402 -20.45 -5.35 20.35
C ILE A 402 -21.28 -4.72 21.46
N TYR A 403 -21.70 -5.59 22.35
CA TYR A 403 -22.52 -5.28 23.49
C TYR A 403 -21.64 -5.31 24.74
N LYS A 404 -21.39 -4.13 25.33
CA LYS A 404 -20.55 -4.00 26.52
C LYS A 404 -21.33 -4.34 27.77
N ILE A 405 -20.99 -5.45 28.42
CA ILE A 405 -21.58 -5.80 29.72
C ILE A 405 -20.79 -5.10 30.82
N LEU A 406 -21.45 -4.20 31.55
CA LEU A 406 -20.90 -3.44 32.66
C LEU A 406 -20.63 -4.31 33.90
#